data_AF-A0A7C3LK60-F1
#
_entry.id   AF-A0A7C3LK60-F1
#
_cell.length_a   1.000
_cell.length_b   1.000
_cell.length_c   1.000
_cell.angle_alpha   90.00
_cell.angle_beta   90.00
_cell.angle_gamma   90.00
#
_symmetry.space_group_name_H-M   'P 1'
#
loop_
_entity.id
_entity.type
_entity.pdbx_description
1 polymer ?
#
loop_
_entity_poly.entity_id
_entity_poly.type
_entity_poly.pdbx_seq_one_letter_code
_entity_poly.pdbx_strand_id
1 'polypeptide(L)' 'MRPPVGFNRPEDVLKDPELSSDEKREILAAWASDAFAPPDHPGLRLLPGADGPVPLLEIHDALRRLDHV' A
#
# COMPACT_ATOMS: atom_id res chain seq x y z
N MET A 1 -4.51 -13.94 3.43
CA MET A 1 -4.19 -12.51 3.53
C MET A 1 -3.03 -12.34 4.49
N ARG A 2 -1.83 -12.05 4.01
CA ARG A 2 -0.76 -11.56 4.88
C ARG A 2 -1.07 -10.10 5.21
N PRO A 3 -1.04 -9.66 6.47
CA PRO A 3 -1.15 -8.24 6.77
C PRO A 3 0.03 -7.51 6.09
N PRO A 4 -0.16 -6.30 5.56
CA PRO A 4 0.96 -5.49 5.08
C PRO A 4 1.76 -5.03 6.31
N VAL A 5 2.67 -5.86 6.78
CA VAL A 5 3.51 -5.53 7.94
C VAL A 5 4.91 -5.26 7.42
N GLY A 6 5.39 -4.03 7.64
CA GLY A 6 6.78 -3.66 7.38
C GLY A 6 7.06 -2.91 6.07
N PHE A 7 6.05 -2.59 5.25
CA PHE A 7 6.24 -1.68 4.13
C PHE A 7 6.08 -0.23 4.57
N ASN A 8 7.06 0.60 4.24
CA ASN A 8 7.04 2.03 4.56
C ASN A 8 6.46 2.85 3.42
N ARG A 9 6.63 2.38 2.17
CA ARG A 9 6.07 3.05 1.00
C ARG A 9 5.46 2.08 -0.02
N PRO A 10 4.48 2.51 -0.83
CA PRO A 10 3.85 1.66 -1.84
C PRO A 10 4.84 1.11 -2.87
N GLU A 11 5.93 1.82 -3.17
CA GLU A 11 6.97 1.32 -4.06
C GLU A 11 7.75 0.14 -3.49
N ASP A 12 7.81 -0.02 -2.17
CA ASP A 12 8.50 -1.14 -1.53
C ASP A 12 7.80 -2.46 -1.90
N VAL A 13 6.46 -2.43 -1.95
CA VAL A 13 5.63 -3.55 -2.42
C VAL A 13 5.94 -3.89 -3.88
N LEU A 14 6.09 -2.89 -4.74
CA LEU A 14 6.40 -3.12 -6.16
C LEU A 14 7.79 -3.73 -6.37
N LYS A 15 8.76 -3.29 -5.56
CA LYS A 15 10.16 -3.71 -5.65
C LYS A 15 10.42 -5.08 -5.02
N ASP A 16 9.52 -5.57 -4.18
CA ASP A 16 9.68 -6.88 -3.55
C ASP A 16 9.69 -7.99 -4.63
N PRO A 17 10.81 -8.73 -4.78
CA PRO A 17 10.92 -9.79 -5.78
C PRO A 17 10.20 -11.08 -5.37
N GLU A 18 9.89 -11.25 -4.08
CA GLU A 18 9.25 -12.45 -3.54
C GLU A 18 7.72 -12.41 -3.73
N LEU A 19 7.16 -11.23 -4.02
CA LEU A 19 5.73 -11.06 -4.25
C LEU A 19 5.38 -11.23 -5.73
N SER A 20 4.38 -12.06 -5.99
CA SER A 20 3.70 -12.12 -7.28
C SER A 20 2.93 -10.83 -7.55
N SER A 21 2.60 -10.56 -8.83
CA SER A 21 1.79 -9.39 -9.21
C SER A 21 0.44 -9.35 -8.50
N ASP A 22 -0.16 -10.52 -8.25
CA ASP A 22 -1.45 -10.60 -7.55
C ASP A 22 -1.31 -10.29 -6.07
N GLU A 23 -0.26 -10.80 -5.40
CA GLU A 23 0.02 -10.45 -4.00
C GLU A 23 0.32 -8.96 -3.84
N LYS A 24 1.08 -8.37 -4.76
CA LYS A 24 1.34 -6.91 -4.77
C LYS A 24 0.03 -6.13 -4.87
N ARG A 25 -0.88 -6.56 -5.74
CA ARG A 25 -2.19 -5.94 -5.91
C ARG A 25 -3.05 -6.07 -4.66
N GLU A 26 -3.11 -7.26 -4.06
CA GLU A 26 -3.85 -7.49 -2.82
C GLU A 26 -3.36 -6.60 -1.69
N ILE A 27 -2.04 -6.48 -1.51
CA ILE A 27 -1.43 -5.64 -0.48
C ILE A 27 -1.75 -4.16 -0.72
N LEU A 28 -1.54 -3.65 -1.94
CA LEU A 28 -1.80 -2.25 -2.27
C LEU A 28 -3.29 -1.90 -2.18
N ALA A 29 -4.18 -2.81 -2.62
CA ALA A 29 -5.63 -2.62 -2.51
C ALA A 29 -6.07 -2.62 -1.04
N ALA A 30 -5.53 -3.52 -0.22
CA ALA A 30 -5.78 -3.50 1.22
C ALA A 30 -5.30 -2.19 1.86
N TRP A 31 -4.10 -1.71 1.51
CA TRP A 31 -3.55 -0.45 2.04
C TRP A 31 -4.39 0.77 1.63
N ALA A 32 -4.95 0.79 0.42
CA ALA A 32 -5.83 1.87 -0.03
C ALA A 32 -7.17 1.96 0.75
N SER A 33 -7.55 0.91 1.47
CA SER A 33 -8.78 0.86 2.26
C SER A 33 -8.83 1.92 3.36
N ASP A 34 -10.01 2.46 3.62
CA ASP A 34 -10.26 3.38 4.75
C ASP A 34 -9.97 2.74 6.11
N ALA A 35 -9.83 1.42 6.19
CA ALA A 35 -9.37 0.72 7.38
C ALA A 35 -7.98 1.20 7.87
N PHE A 36 -7.17 1.76 6.98
CA PHE A 36 -5.86 2.34 7.30
C PHE A 36 -5.85 3.87 7.28
N ALA A 37 -7.01 4.53 7.14
CA ALA A 37 -7.09 5.99 7.20
C ALA A 37 -6.97 6.48 8.65
N PRO A 38 -6.02 7.35 8.98
CA PRO A 38 -6.00 7.99 10.29
C PRO A 38 -7.24 8.89 10.48
N PRO A 39 -7.71 9.07 11.72
CA PRO A 39 -8.76 10.04 12.02
C PRO A 39 -8.42 11.42 11.46
N ASP A 40 -9.42 12.11 10.92
CA ASP A 40 -9.32 13.47 10.35
C ASP A 40 -8.34 13.64 9.15
N HIS A 41 -7.75 12.55 8.65
CA HIS A 41 -6.82 12.56 7.52
C HIS A 41 -7.21 11.56 6.42
N PRO A 42 -8.37 11.75 5.74
CA PRO A 42 -8.90 10.77 4.77
C PRO A 42 -8.02 10.58 3.54
N GLY A 43 -7.13 11.54 3.23
CA GLY A 43 -6.18 11.45 2.12
C GLY A 43 -4.91 10.65 2.43
N LEU A 44 -4.76 10.15 3.66
CA LEU A 44 -3.58 9.41 4.11
C LEU A 44 -3.93 7.96 4.48
N ARG A 45 -2.91 7.10 4.48
CA ARG A 45 -2.98 5.71 4.92
C ARG A 45 -1.78 5.36 5.78
N LEU A 46 -2.01 4.73 6.93
CA LEU A 46 -0.97 4.29 7.86
C LEU A 46 -1.10 2.79 8.10
N LEU A 47 -0.13 2.02 7.61
CA LEU A 47 -0.03 0.60 7.96
C LEU A 47 0.48 0.45 9.39
N PRO A 48 -0.02 -0.55 10.14
CA PRO A 48 0.59 -0.93 11.40
C PRO A 48 2.08 -1.26 11.23
N GLY A 49 2.94 -0.53 11.94
CA GLY A 49 4.39 -0.73 11.89
C GLY A 49 5.12 0.02 10.77
N ALA A 50 4.44 0.84 9.97
CA ALA A 50 5.10 1.79 9.08
C ALA A 50 5.62 3.01 9.86
N ASP A 51 6.72 3.60 9.38
CA ASP A 51 7.35 4.77 10.00
C ASP A 51 6.45 6.03 9.96
N GLY A 52 5.46 6.06 9.07
CA GLY A 52 4.51 7.16 8.98
C GLY A 52 3.41 6.94 7.94
N PRO A 53 2.40 7.84 7.91
CA PRO A 53 1.33 7.76 6.94
C PRO A 53 1.82 8.12 5.54
N VAL A 54 1.29 7.45 4.52
CA VAL A 54 1.54 7.73 3.11
C VAL A 54 0.30 8.31 2.44
N PRO A 55 0.43 9.15 1.39
CA PRO A 55 -0.70 9.63 0.61
C PRO A 55 -1.46 8.48 -0.08
N LEU A 56 -2.79 8.51 -0.03
CA LEU A 56 -3.64 7.56 -0.76
C LEU A 56 -3.35 7.59 -2.28
N LEU A 57 -3.06 8.77 -2.83
CA LEU A 57 -2.72 8.93 -4.23
C LEU A 57 -1.46 8.13 -4.62
N GLU A 58 -0.49 8.02 -3.72
CA GLU A 58 0.74 7.28 -3.97
C GLU A 58 0.48 5.76 -4.06
N ILE A 59 -0.46 5.25 -3.26
CA ILE A 59 -0.90 3.85 -3.34
C ILE A 59 -1.63 3.61 -4.67
N HIS A 60 -2.50 4.53 -5.10
CA HIS A 60 -3.15 4.45 -6.40
C HIS A 60 -2.15 4.53 -7.57
N ASP A 61 -1.11 5.34 -7.46
CA ASP A 61 -0.03 5.39 -8.45
C ASP A 61 0.71 4.06 -8.55
N ALA A 62 0.98 3.41 -7.42
CA ALA A 62 1.60 2.09 -7.39
C ALA A 62 0.70 1.02 -8.03
N LEU A 63 -0.61 1.01 -7.71
CA LEU A 63 -1.59 0.11 -8.35
C LEU A 63 -1.62 0.31 -9.87
N ARG A 64 -1.70 1.56 -10.33
CA ARG A 64 -1.66 1.86 -11.76
C ARG A 64 -0.39 1.33 -12.42
N ARG A 65 0.78 1.55 -11.81
CA ARG A 65 2.04 1.04 -12.36
C ARG A 65 2.05 -0.49 -12.42
N LEU A 66 1.51 -1.17 -11.42
CA LEU A 66 1.43 -2.63 -11.37
C LEU A 66 0.51 -3.22 -12.45
N ASP A 67 -0.58 -2.54 -12.78
CA ASP A 67 -1.56 -3.02 -13.77
C ASP A 67 -1.17 -2.68 -15.23
N HIS A 68 -0.16 -1.84 -15.44
CA HIS A 68 0.35 -1.48 -16.77
C HIS A 68 1.56 -2.33 -17.20
N VAL A 69 1.81 -3.44 -16.51
CA VAL A 69 2.92 -4.39 -16.79
C VAL A 69 2.42 -5.60 -17.56
#